data_AF-A0A2V1GQX3-F1
#
_entry.id   AF-A0A2V1GQX3-F1
#
_cell.length_a   1.000
_cell.length_b   1.000
_cell.length_c   1.000
_cell.angle_alpha   90.00
_cell.angle_beta   90.00
_cell.angle_gamma   90.00
#
_symmetry.space_group_name_H-M   'P 1'
#
loop_
_entity.id
_entity.type
_entity.pdbx_description
1 polymer ?
#
loop_
_entity_poly.entity_id
_entity_poly.type
_entity_poly.pdbx_seq_one_letter_code
_entity_poly.pdbx_strand_id
1 'polypeptide(L)' 'MQRISPDRFCIAKQQGRLVSATVLGKRRDGYLLGNKFVFTKQQDCWLECQPGEFAQVKVWR' A
#
# COMPACT_ATOMS: atom_id res chain seq x y z
N MET A 1 -3.66 9.12 5.24
CA MET A 1 -2.91 7.87 5.43
C MET A 1 -3.14 7.40 6.85
N GLN A 2 -3.46 6.12 7.04
CA GLN A 2 -3.79 5.58 8.36
C GLN A 2 -2.97 4.32 8.65
N ARG A 3 -2.55 4.14 9.91
CA ARG A 3 -1.96 2.89 10.37
C ARG A 3 -3.02 1.79 10.39
N ILE A 4 -2.66 0.62 9.86
CA ILE A 4 -3.57 -0.53 9.81
C ILE A 4 -3.14 -1.65 10.76
N SER A 5 -4.11 -2.49 11.13
CA SER A 5 -3.85 -3.70 11.93
C SER A 5 -3.14 -4.79 11.11
N PRO A 6 -2.47 -5.74 11.79
CA PRO A 6 -1.87 -6.89 11.13
C PRO A 6 -2.86 -7.69 10.28
N ASP A 7 -4.11 -7.88 10.74
CA ASP A 7 -5.14 -8.59 9.98
C ASP A 7 -5.44 -7.92 8.63
N ARG A 8 -5.53 -6.58 8.64
CA ARG A 8 -5.75 -5.79 7.43
C ARG A 8 -4.59 -5.93 6.45
N PHE A 9 -3.36 -5.95 6.97
CA PHE A 9 -2.17 -6.23 6.17
C PHE A 9 -2.21 -7.66 5.61
N CYS A 10 -2.56 -8.66 6.40
CA CYS A 10 -2.68 -10.05 5.93
C CYS A 10 -3.66 -10.15 4.75
N ILE A 11 -4.82 -9.47 4.83
CA ILE A 11 -5.77 -9.38 3.73
C ILE A 11 -5.15 -8.71 2.49
N ALA A 12 -4.45 -7.58 2.67
CA ALA A 12 -3.79 -6.90 1.56
C ALA A 12 -2.70 -7.75 0.90
N LYS A 13 -1.98 -8.56 1.68
CA LYS A 13 -0.96 -9.49 1.17
C LYS A 13 -1.57 -10.68 0.42
N GLN A 14 -2.71 -11.19 0.89
CA GLN A 14 -3.39 -12.35 0.28
C GLN A 14 -4.20 -12.00 -0.95
N GLN A 15 -4.90 -10.86 -0.92
CA GLN A 15 -5.88 -10.48 -1.95
C GLN A 15 -5.42 -9.29 -2.81
N GLY A 16 -4.48 -8.49 -2.32
CA GLY A 16 -3.98 -7.32 -3.01
C GLY A 16 -2.96 -7.69 -4.10
N ARG A 17 -2.79 -6.77 -5.04
CA ARG A 17 -1.76 -6.89 -6.09
C ARG A 17 -0.49 -6.20 -5.65
N LEU A 18 0.66 -6.84 -5.87
CA LEU A 18 1.96 -6.21 -5.63
C LEU A 18 2.15 -5.04 -6.61
N VAL A 19 2.28 -3.83 -6.08
CA VAL A 19 2.45 -2.61 -6.87
C VAL A 19 3.52 -1.71 -6.25
N SER A 20 4.11 -0.84 -7.07
CA SER A 20 4.83 0.34 -6.59
C SER A 20 3.97 1.58 -6.84
N ALA A 21 3.80 2.43 -5.84
CA ALA A 21 3.12 3.71 -5.97
C ALA A 21 3.97 4.85 -5.39
N THR A 22 3.72 6.07 -5.84
CA THR A 22 4.34 7.28 -5.30
C THR A 22 3.44 7.83 -4.21
N VAL A 23 3.94 7.86 -2.97
CA VAL A 23 3.24 8.38 -1.77
C VAL A 23 4.04 9.54 -1.20
N LEU A 24 3.44 10.72 -1.09
CA LEU A 24 4.12 11.96 -0.67
C LEU A 24 5.45 12.22 -1.41
N GLY A 25 5.45 12.01 -2.73
CA GLY A 25 6.63 12.21 -3.58
C GLY A 25 7.72 11.13 -3.48
N LYS A 26 7.51 10.06 -2.70
CA LYS A 26 8.46 8.93 -2.59
C LYS A 26 7.87 7.66 -3.18
N ARG A 27 8.67 6.94 -3.97
CA ARG A 27 8.31 5.60 -4.46
C ARG A 27 8.23 4.63 -3.28
N ARG A 28 7.14 3.88 -3.20
CA ARG A 28 6.89 2.87 -2.16
C ARG A 28 6.37 1.61 -2.81
N ASP A 29 6.88 0.49 -2.36
CA ASP A 29 6.39 -0.83 -2.74
C ASP A 29 5.38 -1.33 -1.71
N GLY A 30 4.35 -1.99 -2.19
CA GLY A 30 3.23 -2.41 -1.35
C GLY A 30 2.18 -3.17 -2.12
N TYR A 31 0.99 -3.23 -1.56
CA TYR A 31 -0.14 -3.97 -2.09
C TYR A 31 -1.29 -3.03 -2.43
N LEU A 32 -1.84 -3.15 -3.63
CA LEU A 32 -3.08 -2.48 -4.00
C LEU A 32 -4.25 -3.42 -3.68
N LEU A 33 -5.05 -3.05 -2.68
CA LEU A 33 -6.25 -3.76 -2.27
C LEU A 33 -7.48 -2.95 -2.71
N GLY A 34 -8.08 -3.32 -3.85
CA GLY A 34 -9.12 -2.53 -4.49
C GLY A 34 -8.59 -1.18 -4.96
N ASN A 35 -9.10 -0.08 -4.40
CA ASN A 35 -8.65 1.29 -4.66
C ASN A 35 -7.75 1.86 -3.55
N LYS A 36 -7.33 1.04 -2.59
CA LYS A 36 -6.48 1.43 -1.46
C LYS A 36 -5.08 0.88 -1.64
N PHE A 37 -4.08 1.67 -1.30
CA PHE A 37 -2.68 1.26 -1.37
C PHE A 37 -2.11 1.05 0.02
N VAL A 38 -1.54 -0.13 0.28
CA VAL A 38 -0.99 -0.52 1.56
C VAL A 38 0.52 -0.69 1.44
N PHE A 39 1.30 0.02 2.24
CA PHE A 39 2.76 -0.05 2.18
C PHE A 39 3.38 0.00 3.57
N THR A 40 4.65 -0.44 3.66
CA THR A 40 5.43 -0.38 4.89
C THR A 40 6.25 0.90 4.96
N LYS A 41 6.14 1.66 6.07
CA LYS A 41 6.94 2.87 6.31
C LYS A 41 8.25 2.54 7.04
N GLN A 42 8.19 1.60 7.97
CA GLN A 42 9.29 1.05 8.79
C GLN A 42 8.98 -0.42 9.05
N GLN A 43 9.99 -1.26 9.33
CA GLN A 43 9.81 -2.68 9.68
C GLN A 43 8.65 -2.79 10.69
N ASP A 44 7.56 -3.44 10.27
CA ASP A 44 6.30 -3.67 11.00
C ASP A 44 5.27 -2.52 11.15
N CYS A 45 5.54 -1.33 10.59
CA CYS A 45 4.54 -0.26 10.51
C CYS A 45 3.91 -0.17 9.11
N TRP A 46 2.72 -0.76 8.97
CA TRP A 46 1.91 -0.73 7.75
C TRP A 46 0.94 0.45 7.74
N LEU A 47 0.86 1.11 6.59
CA LEU A 47 -0.03 2.24 6.34
C LEU A 47 -0.94 1.95 5.14
N GLU A 48 -2.19 2.39 5.24
CA GLU A 48 -3.16 2.44 4.14
C GLU A 48 -3.30 3.89 3.64
N CYS A 49 -3.18 4.05 2.33
CA CYS A 49 -3.44 5.26 1.57
C CYS A 49 -4.81 5.15 0.88
N GLN A 50 -5.62 6.19 1.03
CA GLN A 50 -6.85 6.36 0.27
C GLN A 50 -6.57 6.87 -1.17
N PRO A 51 -7.53 6.73 -2.10
CA PRO A 51 -7.42 7.38 -3.41
C PRO A 51 -7.07 8.85 -3.29
N GLY A 52 -6.11 9.31 -4.09
CA GLY A 52 -5.57 10.68 -4.03
C GLY A 52 -4.36 10.85 -3.11
N GLU A 53 -4.10 9.91 -2.19
CA GLU A 53 -2.90 9.94 -1.34
C GLU A 53 -1.69 9.23 -1.97
N PHE A 54 -1.91 8.55 -3.10
CA PHE A 54 -0.90 7.84 -3.86
C PHE A 54 -1.13 8.03 -5.37
N ALA A 55 -0.05 7.97 -6.15
CA ALA A 55 -0.08 8.16 -7.61
C ALA A 55 0.90 7.22 -8.32
N GLN A 56 0.92 7.27 -9.66
CA GLN A 56 1.91 6.59 -10.51
C GLN A 56 2.02 5.07 -10.23
N VAL A 57 0.89 4.40 -10.03
CA VAL A 57 0.86 2.97 -9.68
C VAL A 57 1.45 2.13 -10.82
N LYS A 58 2.46 1.31 -10.50
CA LYS A 58 3.04 0.31 -11.40
C LYS A 58 2.82 -1.07 -10.81
N VAL A 59 2.09 -1.91 -11.53
CA VAL A 59 1.85 -3.30 -11.13
C VAL A 59 3.07 -4.14 -11.49
N TRP A 60 3.53 -4.97 -10.55
CA TRP A 60 4.57 -5.97 -10.83
C TRP A 60 3.86 -7.16 -11.48
N ARG A 61 4.33 -7.55 -12.68
CA ARG A 61 3.82 -8.72 -13.40
C ARG A 61 4.60 -9.96 -12.98
#